data_AF-A0A7V4M3N9-F1
#
_entry.id   AF-A0A7V4M3N9-F1
#
_cell.length_a   1.000
_cell.length_b   1.000
_cell.length_c   1.000
_cell.angle_alpha   90.00
_cell.angle_beta   90.00
_cell.angle_gamma   90.00
#
_symmetry.space_group_name_H-M   'P 1'
#
loop_
_entity.id
_entity.type
_entity.pdbx_description
1 polymer ?
#
loop_
_entity_poly.entity_id
_entity_poly.type
_entity_poly.pdbx_seq_one_letter_code
_entity_poly.pdbx_strand_id
1 'polypeptide(L)' 'MARAILDGHGVPAEYPEDALHIAVAAEAGMDFLVTWNFAHINNPFTKMMIRQSVENAGYVCPEIVSPDAFLGDKT' A
#
# COMPACT_ATOMS: atom_id res chain seq x y z
N MET A 1 -11.82 -1.29 4.28
CA MET A 1 -10.81 -1.59 3.22
C MET A 1 -9.90 -2.80 3.49
N ALA A 2 -9.29 -2.96 4.68
CA ALA A 2 -8.20 -3.94 4.92
C ALA A 2 -8.48 -5.40 4.49
N ARG A 3 -9.70 -5.91 4.75
CA ARG A 3 -10.09 -7.26 4.32
C ARG A 3 -10.05 -7.44 2.80
N ALA A 4 -10.47 -6.43 2.03
CA ALA A 4 -10.43 -6.48 0.58
C ALA A 4 -9.00 -6.59 0.03
N ILE A 5 -8.03 -5.94 0.70
CA ILE A 5 -6.61 -6.04 0.36
C ILE A 5 -6.07 -7.45 0.62
N LEU A 6 -6.45 -8.06 1.75
CA LEU A 6 -6.07 -9.43 2.09
C LEU A 6 -6.69 -10.46 1.12
N ASP A 7 -7.99 -10.34 0.84
CA ASP A 7 -8.72 -11.23 -0.05
C ASP A 7 -8.25 -11.08 -1.51
N GLY A 8 -7.81 -9.87 -1.89
CA GLY A 8 -7.18 -9.58 -3.18
C GLY A 8 -5.70 -9.95 -3.26
N HIS A 9 -5.14 -10.61 -2.24
CA HIS A 9 -3.72 -10.99 -2.17
C HIS A 9 -2.74 -9.81 -2.34
N GLY A 10 -3.17 -8.60 -2.00
CA GLY A 10 -2.31 -7.41 -1.97
C GLY A 10 -1.34 -7.41 -0.80
N VAL A 11 -1.65 -8.13 0.27
CA VAL A 11 -0.76 -8.33 1.43
C VAL A 11 -0.91 -9.79 1.89
N PRO A 12 0.17 -10.45 2.36
CA PRO A 12 0.05 -11.80 2.90
C PRO A 12 -0.89 -11.85 4.12
N ALA A 13 -1.65 -12.93 4.26
CA ALA A 13 -2.65 -13.07 5.33
C ALA A 13 -2.02 -13.11 6.74
N GLU A 14 -0.73 -13.43 6.82
CA GLU A 14 0.09 -13.43 8.03
C GLU A 14 0.37 -12.02 8.57
N TYR A 15 0.22 -10.98 7.74
CA TYR A 15 0.52 -9.57 8.10
C TYR A 15 -0.71 -8.66 7.93
N PRO A 16 -1.83 -8.90 8.63
CA PRO A 16 -3.05 -8.10 8.51
C PRO A 16 -2.85 -6.63 8.91
N GLU A 17 -1.86 -6.31 9.73
CA GLU A 17 -1.49 -4.95 10.11
C GLU A 17 -0.99 -4.10 8.94
N ASP A 18 -0.28 -4.70 7.98
CA ASP A 18 0.18 -4.00 6.77
C ASP A 18 -1.03 -3.59 5.90
N ALA A 19 -2.00 -4.49 5.76
CA ALA A 19 -3.27 -4.20 5.08
C ALA A 19 -4.09 -3.13 5.82
N LEU A 20 -4.07 -3.12 7.15
CA LEU A 20 -4.74 -2.09 7.96
C LEU A 20 -4.11 -0.71 7.77
N HIS A 21 -2.78 -0.60 7.77
CA HIS A 21 -2.10 0.68 7.54
C HIS A 21 -2.44 1.27 6.18
N ILE A 22 -2.43 0.45 5.12
CA ILE A 22 -2.82 0.89 3.77
C ILE A 22 -4.28 1.34 3.75
N ALA A 23 -5.17 0.54 4.36
CA ALA A 23 -6.59 0.86 4.43
C ALA A 23 -6.85 2.22 5.09
N VAL A 24 -6.20 2.48 6.22
CA VAL A 24 -6.34 3.76 6.93
C VAL A 24 -5.81 4.91 6.09
N ALA A 25 -4.65 4.76 5.44
CA ALA A 25 -4.08 5.80 4.57
C ALA A 25 -4.98 6.12 3.37
N ALA A 26 -5.56 5.10 2.73
CA ALA A 26 -6.47 5.27 1.60
C ALA A 26 -7.80 5.92 2.02
N GLU A 27 -8.40 5.47 3.14
CA GLU A 27 -9.65 6.02 3.67
C GLU A 27 -9.47 7.47 4.16
N ALA A 28 -8.28 7.82 4.65
CA ALA A 28 -7.91 9.19 5.02
C ALA A 28 -7.58 10.09 3.82
N GLY A 29 -7.50 9.55 2.60
CA GLY A 29 -7.18 10.30 1.39
C GLY A 29 -5.73 10.80 1.34
N MET A 30 -4.79 10.05 1.91
CA MET A 30 -3.37 10.40 1.85
C MET A 30 -2.82 10.18 0.44
N ASP A 31 -1.96 11.09 -0.02
CA ASP A 31 -1.31 10.96 -1.34
C ASP A 31 -0.21 9.89 -1.35
N PHE A 32 0.52 9.73 -0.24
CA PHE A 32 1.69 8.86 -0.14
C PHE A 32 1.68 8.02 1.14
N LEU A 33 2.12 6.76 1.01
CA LEU A 33 2.42 5.87 2.12
C LEU A 33 3.91 5.52 2.08
N VAL A 34 4.71 6.23 2.86
CA VAL A 34 6.16 6.05 2.89
C VAL A 34 6.53 4.87 3.80
N THR A 35 7.27 3.89 3.29
CA THR A 35 7.57 2.64 4.02
C THR A 35 8.93 2.03 3.69
N TRP A 36 9.56 1.41 4.70
CA TRP A 36 10.75 0.55 4.54
C TRP A 36 10.39 -0.93 4.33
N ASN A 37 9.11 -1.29 4.31
CA ASN A 37 8.68 -2.69 4.23
C ASN A 37 8.66 -3.18 2.76
N PHE A 38 9.85 -3.46 2.24
CA PHE A 38 10.04 -4.08 0.92
C PHE A 38 9.67 -5.57 0.88
N ALA A 39 9.65 -6.23 2.03
CA ALA A 39 9.31 -7.64 2.12
C ALA A 39 7.83 -7.90 1.81
N HIS A 40 6.93 -7.02 2.26
CA HIS A 40 5.49 -7.32 2.23
C HIS A 40 4.63 -6.31 1.47
N ILE A 41 5.08 -5.08 1.21
CA ILE A 41 4.22 -4.06 0.56
C ILE A 41 4.90 -3.23 -0.54
N ASN A 42 6.21 -3.01 -0.52
CA ASN A 42 6.91 -2.16 -1.50
C ASN A 42 7.46 -2.91 -2.74
N ASN A 43 6.94 -4.10 -3.04
CA ASN A 43 7.23 -4.84 -4.28
C ASN A 43 6.25 -4.38 -5.40
N PRO A 44 6.69 -4.10 -6.64
CA PRO A 44 5.81 -3.64 -7.72
C PRO A 44 4.54 -4.48 -7.95
N PHE A 45 4.63 -5.80 -7.91
CA PHE A 45 3.47 -6.67 -8.07
C PHE A 45 2.48 -6.54 -6.91
N THR A 46 3.00 -6.52 -5.70
CA THR A 46 2.22 -6.31 -4.47
C THR A 46 1.52 -4.96 -4.48
N LYS A 47 2.23 -3.89 -4.85
CA LYS A 47 1.66 -2.54 -5.02
C LYS A 47 0.50 -2.52 -6.02
N MET A 48 0.63 -3.23 -7.13
CA MET A 48 -0.43 -3.33 -8.14
C MET A 48 -1.68 -4.01 -7.59
N MET A 49 -1.53 -5.13 -6.88
CA MET A 49 -2.65 -5.86 -6.27
C MET A 49 -3.33 -5.04 -5.16
N ILE A 50 -2.54 -4.34 -4.34
CA ILE A 50 -3.04 -3.39 -3.35
C ILE A 50 -3.86 -2.29 -4.03
N ARG A 51 -3.28 -1.64 -5.05
CA ARG A 51 -3.94 -0.56 -5.79
C ARG A 51 -5.27 -1.01 -6.36
N GLN A 52 -5.30 -2.17 -7.01
CA GLN A 52 -6.53 -2.72 -7.57
C GLN A 52 -7.58 -2.99 -6.47
N SER A 53 -7.17 -3.54 -5.34
CA SER A 53 -8.09 -3.80 -4.22
C SER A 53 -8.68 -2.51 -3.64
N VAL A 54 -7.88 -1.45 -3.54
CA VAL A 54 -8.29 -0.14 -3.02
C VAL A 54 -9.21 0.59 -4.02
N GLU A 55 -8.84 0.61 -5.29
CA GLU A 55 -9.61 1.29 -6.35
C GLU A 55 -10.94 0.58 -6.63
N ASN A 56 -10.98 -0.76 -6.59
CA ASN A 56 -12.22 -1.53 -6.69
C ASN A 56 -13.20 -1.25 -5.54
N ALA A 57 -12.69 -0.85 -4.37
CA ALA A 57 -13.50 -0.43 -3.24
C ALA A 57 -13.94 1.04 -3.31
N GLY A 58 -13.58 1.77 -4.37
CA GLY A 58 -14.01 3.15 -4.62
C GLY A 58 -13.12 4.23 -4.00
N TYR A 59 -11.91 3.88 -3.56
CA TYR A 59 -10.96 4.81 -2.95
C TYR A 59 -9.75 5.05 -3.85
N VAL A 60 -9.06 6.18 -3.64
CA VAL A 60 -7.77 6.44 -4.29
C VAL A 60 -6.69 5.74 -3.49
N CYS A 61 -5.88 4.90 -4.15
CA CYS A 61 -4.76 4.24 -3.49
C CYS A 61 -3.61 5.24 -3.26
N PRO A 62 -3.09 5.38 -2.03
CA PRO A 62 -1.89 6.16 -1.79
C PRO A 62 -0.71 5.55 -2.56
N GLU A 63 0.21 6.38 -3.02
CA GLU A 63 1.43 5.88 -3.64
C GLU A 63 2.36 5.32 -2.56
N ILE A 64 2.56 4.00 -2.59
CA ILE A 64 3.46 3.30 -1.67
C ILE A 64 4.90 3.49 -2.16
N VAL A 65 5.75 4.12 -1.36
CA VAL A 65 7.07 4.55 -1.80
C VAL A 65 8.10 4.38 -0.69
N SER A 66 9.36 4.11 -1.02
CA SER A 66 10.43 4.11 -0.03
C SER A 66 10.82 5.54 0.36
N PRO A 67 11.37 5.77 1.56
CA PRO A 67 11.88 7.08 1.94
C PRO A 67 12.89 7.65 0.95
N ASP A 68 13.80 6.83 0.45
CA ASP A 68 14.83 7.27 -0.52
C ASP A 68 14.19 7.72 -1.83
N ALA A 69 13.22 6.96 -2.35
CA ALA A 69 12.50 7.33 -3.57
C ALA A 69 11.61 8.57 -3.38
N PHE A 70 11.09 8.78 -2.17
CA PHE A 70 10.24 9.94 -1.85
C PHE A 70 11.04 11.24 -1.71
N LEU A 71 12.22 11.18 -1.09
CA LEU A 71 13.09 12.35 -0.89
C LEU A 71 13.84 12.73 -2.18
N GLY A 72 13.94 11.81 -3.13
CA GLY A 72 14.72 11.96 -4.37
C GLY A 72 16.22 11.87 -4.09
N ASP A 73 16.95 11.14 -4.93
CA ASP A 73 18.41 11.18 -4.87
C ASP A 73 18.88 12.62 -5.11
N LYS A 74 19.50 13.22 -4.08
CA LYS A 74 20.29 14.44 -4.23
C LYS A 74 21.63 14.05 -4.86
N THR A 75 21.61 13.68 -6.14
CA THR A 75 22.82 13.63 -6.97
C THR A 75 22.97 14.91 -7.75
#